data_AF-A0A368BQE6-F1
#
_entry.id   AF-A0A368BQE6-F1
#
_cell.length_a   1.000
_cell.length_b   1.000
_cell.length_c   1.000
_cell.angle_alpha   90.00
_cell.angle_beta   90.00
_cell.angle_gamma   90.00
#
_symmetry.space_group_name_H-M   'P 1'
#
loop_
_entity.id
_entity.type
_entity.pdbx_description
1 polymer ?
#
loop_
_entity_poly.entity_id
_entity_poly.type
_entity_poly.pdbx_seq_one_letter_code
_entity_poly.pdbx_strand_id
1 'polypeptide(L)'
;MRYGAAWQAIMQLVRKGSSWSGYERNCAFLNTGGKFVASSHVSGLDFVDDGRGVAVSDWDQDGDLDLWFRNRTAPRIRLMLNSSSSGRSGRFVAFRLEGTKANRDAIGAIVELEVSGYDKRLIRSVRAGDMFLSQSSKWVHFG
;
A
#
# COMPACT_ATOMS: atom_id res chain seq x y z
N MET A 1 31.24 -25.14 -16.71
CA MET A 1 30.20 -24.75 -17.70
C MET A 1 28.73 -24.96 -17.25
N ARG A 2 28.41 -25.46 -16.04
CA ARG A 2 27.00 -25.72 -15.63
C ARG A 2 26.28 -24.54 -14.95
N TYR A 3 26.99 -23.66 -14.25
CA TYR A 3 26.39 -22.52 -13.54
C TYR A 3 25.78 -21.47 -14.48
N GLY A 4 26.50 -21.08 -15.53
CA GLY A 4 26.03 -20.07 -16.49
C GLY A 4 24.73 -20.47 -17.20
N ALA A 5 24.60 -21.74 -17.57
CA ALA A 5 23.38 -22.27 -18.21
C ALA A 5 22.19 -22.26 -17.25
N ALA A 6 22.39 -22.68 -15.98
CA ALA A 6 21.33 -22.64 -14.97
C ALA A 6 20.88 -21.20 -14.67
N TRP A 7 21.82 -20.26 -14.57
CA TRP A 7 21.51 -18.84 -14.39
C TRP A 7 20.69 -18.27 -15.56
N GLN A 8 21.07 -18.59 -16.80
CA GLN A 8 20.31 -18.18 -17.97
C GLN A 8 18.88 -18.75 -17.97
N ALA A 9 18.71 -20.02 -17.58
CA ALA A 9 17.39 -20.64 -17.47
C ALA A 9 16.51 -19.92 -16.44
N ILE A 10 17.04 -19.61 -15.25
CA ILE A 10 16.33 -18.84 -14.22
C ILE A 10 15.94 -17.45 -14.75
N MET A 11 16.87 -16.75 -15.41
CA MET A 11 16.60 -15.42 -15.97
C MET A 11 15.55 -15.47 -17.09
N GLN A 12 15.50 -16.54 -17.87
CA GLN A 12 14.42 -16.73 -18.85
C GLN A 12 13.07 -16.95 -18.17
N LEU A 13 12.98 -17.76 -17.10
CA LEU A 13 11.75 -17.93 -16.33
C LEU A 13 11.25 -16.60 -15.73
N VAL A 14 12.16 -15.79 -15.18
CA VAL A 14 11.83 -14.44 -14.71
C VAL A 14 11.26 -13.58 -15.82
N ARG A 15 11.91 -13.56 -16.99
CA ARG A 15 11.47 -12.74 -18.13
C ARG A 15 10.14 -13.20 -18.70
N LYS A 16 9.88 -14.52 -18.68
CA LYS A 16 8.61 -15.14 -19.07
C LYS A 16 7.50 -14.95 -18.02
N GLY A 17 7.80 -14.37 -16.87
CA GLY A 17 6.82 -14.11 -15.82
C GLY A 17 6.40 -15.35 -15.05
N SER A 18 7.25 -16.38 -14.96
CA SER A 18 6.98 -17.55 -14.13
C SER A 18 6.91 -17.17 -12.64
N SER A 19 5.97 -17.76 -11.91
CA SER A 19 5.83 -17.55 -10.46
C SER A 19 7.05 -18.05 -9.70
N TRP A 20 7.44 -17.30 -8.67
CA TRP A 20 8.47 -17.62 -7.70
C TRP A 20 7.86 -17.99 -6.34
N SER A 21 6.58 -17.71 -6.15
CA SER A 21 5.80 -18.01 -4.95
C SER A 21 4.88 -19.22 -5.13
N GLY A 22 5.06 -20.02 -6.19
CA GLY A 22 4.27 -21.24 -6.41
C GLY A 22 2.78 -20.98 -6.65
N TYR A 23 2.43 -19.84 -7.23
CA TYR A 23 1.04 -19.38 -7.43
C TYR A 23 0.25 -19.23 -6.12
N GLU A 24 0.93 -18.99 -5.00
CA GLU A 24 0.28 -18.57 -3.75
C GLU A 24 -0.56 -17.31 -3.97
N ARG A 25 -1.71 -17.27 -3.31
CA ARG A 25 -2.65 -16.15 -3.39
C ARG A 25 -2.30 -15.06 -2.38
N ASN A 26 -2.41 -13.81 -2.81
CA ASN A 26 -2.32 -12.66 -1.93
C ASN A 26 -3.35 -12.76 -0.80
N CYS A 27 -2.89 -12.47 0.42
CA CYS A 27 -3.71 -12.55 1.62
C CYS A 27 -4.01 -11.16 2.17
N ALA A 28 -5.29 -10.90 2.48
CA ALA A 28 -5.75 -9.73 3.20
C ALA A 28 -6.57 -10.17 4.41
N PHE A 29 -6.35 -9.51 5.54
CA PHE A 29 -7.01 -9.83 6.80
C PHE A 29 -7.71 -8.60 7.34
N LEU A 30 -9.00 -8.74 7.65
CA LEU A 30 -9.80 -7.69 8.25
C LEU A 30 -9.67 -7.78 9.77
N ASN A 31 -9.27 -6.67 10.41
CA ASN A 31 -9.30 -6.54 11.85
C ASN A 31 -10.75 -6.34 12.33
N THR A 32 -11.22 -7.22 13.20
CA THR A 32 -12.58 -7.26 13.74
C THR A 32 -12.63 -6.89 15.23
N GLY A 33 -11.68 -6.06 15.68
CA GLY A 33 -11.58 -5.65 17.09
C GLY A 33 -10.64 -6.54 17.91
N GLY A 34 -9.46 -6.82 17.36
CA GLY A 34 -8.42 -7.64 18.03
C GLY A 34 -8.31 -9.06 17.50
N LYS A 35 -9.18 -9.46 16.57
CA LYS A 35 -9.06 -10.69 15.78
C LYS A 35 -8.95 -10.34 14.30
N PHE A 36 -8.28 -11.20 13.56
CA PHE A 36 -8.10 -11.06 12.11
C PHE A 36 -8.83 -12.18 11.39
N VAL A 37 -9.63 -11.81 10.39
CA VAL A 37 -10.37 -12.75 9.55
C VAL A 37 -9.89 -12.61 8.12
N ALA A 38 -9.63 -13.74 7.46
CA ALA A 38 -9.27 -13.75 6.04
C ALA A 38 -10.40 -13.12 5.22
N SER A 39 -10.06 -12.11 4.44
CA SER A 39 -11.01 -11.32 3.65
C SER A 39 -10.55 -11.08 2.22
N SER A 40 -9.42 -11.66 1.80
CA SER A 40 -8.80 -11.45 0.48
C SER A 40 -9.79 -11.55 -0.68
N HIS A 41 -10.65 -12.58 -0.67
CA HIS A 41 -11.59 -12.81 -1.76
C HIS A 41 -12.67 -11.74 -1.81
N VAL A 42 -13.23 -11.41 -0.65
CA VAL A 42 -14.32 -10.43 -0.51
C VAL A 42 -13.83 -9.00 -0.76
N SER A 43 -12.58 -8.71 -0.41
CA SER A 43 -11.95 -7.42 -0.69
C SER A 43 -11.41 -7.29 -2.12
N GLY A 44 -11.48 -8.34 -2.94
CA GLY A 44 -10.94 -8.33 -4.29
C GLY A 44 -9.40 -8.33 -4.35
N LEU A 45 -8.71 -8.68 -3.26
CA LEU A 45 -7.25 -8.73 -3.16
C LEU A 45 -6.67 -10.14 -3.36
N ASP A 46 -7.51 -11.14 -3.60
CA ASP A 46 -7.18 -12.56 -3.78
C ASP A 46 -6.60 -12.87 -5.17
N PHE A 47 -5.45 -12.27 -5.49
CA PHE A 47 -4.71 -12.49 -6.73
C PHE A 47 -3.66 -13.60 -6.58
N VAL A 48 -3.48 -14.41 -7.63
CA VAL A 48 -2.35 -15.36 -7.77
C VAL A 48 -1.06 -14.68 -8.26
N ASP A 49 -0.93 -13.39 -7.96
CA ASP A 49 0.18 -12.55 -8.39
C ASP A 49 1.34 -12.67 -7.40
N ASP A 50 2.58 -12.69 -7.90
CA ASP A 50 3.76 -12.64 -7.05
C ASP A 50 4.01 -11.21 -6.54
N GLY A 51 3.24 -10.78 -5.55
CA GLY A 51 3.37 -9.48 -4.89
C GLY A 51 4.73 -9.29 -4.23
N ARG A 52 5.38 -8.15 -4.44
CA ARG A 52 6.70 -7.80 -3.89
C ARG A 52 6.79 -6.41 -3.27
N GLY A 53 5.73 -5.62 -3.38
CA GLY A 53 5.61 -4.33 -2.73
C GLY A 53 4.18 -3.82 -2.81
N VAL A 54 3.80 -3.01 -1.82
CA VAL A 54 2.51 -2.34 -1.76
C VAL A 54 2.72 -0.91 -1.30
N ALA A 55 2.13 0.06 -2.00
CA ALA A 55 2.14 1.45 -1.59
C ALA A 55 0.69 1.93 -1.42
N VAL A 56 0.45 2.76 -0.42
CA VAL A 56 -0.87 3.29 -0.11
C VAL A 56 -0.95 4.76 -0.56
N SER A 57 -2.05 5.13 -1.20
CA SER A 57 -2.33 6.51 -1.61
C SER A 57 -3.81 6.68 -1.86
N ASP A 58 -4.40 7.80 -1.46
CA ASP A 58 -5.67 8.27 -2.04
C ASP A 58 -5.35 8.81 -3.45
N TRP A 59 -5.53 7.97 -4.48
CA TRP A 59 -5.05 8.22 -5.83
C TRP A 59 -6.01 9.09 -6.63
N ASP A 60 -7.32 8.85 -6.49
CA ASP A 60 -8.37 9.62 -7.16
C ASP A 60 -8.93 10.79 -6.33
N GLN A 61 -8.42 10.97 -5.10
CA GLN A 61 -8.70 12.11 -4.21
C GLN A 61 -10.14 12.11 -3.68
N ASP A 62 -10.72 10.93 -3.48
CA ASP A 62 -12.07 10.77 -2.94
C ASP A 62 -12.11 10.52 -1.42
N GLY A 63 -10.94 10.32 -0.82
CA GLY A 63 -10.74 10.11 0.62
C GLY A 63 -10.65 8.66 1.06
N ASP A 64 -10.91 7.72 0.16
CA ASP A 64 -10.65 6.31 0.40
C ASP A 64 -9.20 5.98 0.03
N LEU A 65 -8.48 5.27 0.90
CA LEU A 65 -7.10 4.90 0.60
C LEU A 65 -7.04 3.76 -0.42
N ASP A 66 -6.36 4.01 -1.54
CA ASP A 66 -6.08 3.03 -2.59
C ASP A 66 -4.76 2.30 -2.39
N LEU A 67 -4.60 1.21 -3.14
CA LEU A 67 -3.40 0.38 -3.12
C LEU A 67 -2.75 0.28 -4.49
N TRP A 68 -1.45 0.53 -4.54
CA TRP A 68 -0.58 0.15 -5.64
C TRP A 68 0.19 -1.11 -5.31
N PHE A 69 0.05 -2.15 -6.12
CA PHE A 69 0.83 -3.38 -6.03
C PHE A 69 1.95 -3.38 -7.05
N ARG A 70 3.14 -3.77 -6.60
CA ARG A 70 4.25 -4.16 -7.47
C ARG A 70 4.35 -5.68 -7.43
N ASN A 71 4.12 -6.31 -8.58
CA ASN A 71 4.23 -7.75 -8.76
C ASN A 71 5.47 -8.11 -9.56
N ARG A 72 5.95 -9.34 -9.37
CA ARG A 72 6.95 -9.95 -10.25
C ARG A 72 6.31 -10.48 -11.52
N THR A 73 5.18 -11.18 -11.38
CA THR A 73 4.37 -11.70 -12.46
C THR A 73 3.57 -10.56 -13.13
N ALA A 74 2.96 -10.84 -14.27
CA ALA A 74 2.07 -9.88 -14.92
C ALA A 74 0.67 -9.93 -14.26
N PRO A 75 -0.01 -8.78 -14.11
CA PRO A 75 0.47 -7.42 -14.37
C PRO A 75 1.49 -6.97 -13.32
N ARG A 76 2.59 -6.32 -13.75
CA ARG A 76 3.71 -5.94 -12.87
C ARG A 76 3.39 -4.79 -11.92
N ILE A 77 2.48 -3.93 -12.33
CA ILE A 77 1.95 -2.83 -11.53
C ILE A 77 0.43 -2.94 -11.62
N ARG A 78 -0.24 -2.83 -10.48
CA ARG A 78 -1.70 -2.87 -10.38
C ARG A 78 -2.16 -1.77 -9.43
N LEU A 79 -3.09 -0.95 -9.89
CA LEU A 79 -3.84 -0.02 -9.04
C LEU A 79 -5.14 -0.70 -8.60
N MET A 80 -5.42 -0.63 -7.32
CA MET A 80 -6.67 -1.08 -6.71
C MET A 80 -7.36 0.14 -6.13
N LEU A 81 -8.40 0.61 -6.83
CA LEU A 81 -9.24 1.70 -6.33
C LEU A 81 -10.19 1.16 -5.27
N ASN A 82 -10.22 1.82 -4.13
CA ASN A 82 -11.10 1.48 -3.03
C ASN A 82 -12.41 2.26 -3.17
N SER A 83 -13.41 1.63 -3.78
CA SER A 83 -14.73 2.25 -3.91
C SER A 83 -15.64 1.89 -2.74
N SER A 84 -15.42 2.49 -1.56
CA SER A 84 -16.29 2.20 -0.43
C SER A 84 -17.71 2.74 -0.71
N SER A 85 -18.66 1.83 -0.88
CA SER A 85 -20.06 2.16 -1.22
C SER A 85 -20.85 2.89 -0.12
N SER A 86 -20.20 3.25 0.99
CA SER A 86 -20.85 4.09 1.98
C SER A 86 -20.96 5.49 1.40
N GLY A 87 -22.14 5.89 0.93
CA GLY A 87 -22.50 7.24 0.46
C GLY A 87 -22.31 8.38 1.49
N ARG A 88 -21.46 8.17 2.50
CA ARG A 88 -20.75 9.18 3.24
C ARG A 88 -19.41 9.37 2.52
N SER A 89 -19.34 10.35 1.61
CA SER A 89 -18.04 10.91 1.22
C SER A 89 -17.23 11.05 2.52
N GLY A 90 -16.14 10.28 2.60
CA GLY A 90 -15.44 10.01 3.85
C GLY A 90 -15.13 11.33 4.52
N ARG A 91 -15.34 11.43 5.84
CA ARG A 91 -14.88 12.62 6.56
C ARG A 91 -13.38 12.50 6.71
N PHE A 92 -12.66 12.92 5.68
CA PHE A 92 -11.21 12.87 5.65
C PHE A 92 -10.59 14.26 5.58
N VAL A 93 -9.34 14.34 5.98
CA VAL A 93 -8.46 15.48 5.72
C VAL A 93 -7.06 14.95 5.46
N ALA A 94 -6.41 15.49 4.44
CA ALA A 94 -5.05 15.12 4.07
C ALA A 94 -4.16 16.37 4.05
N PHE A 95 -2.96 16.26 4.63
CA PHE A 95 -1.99 17.35 4.66
C PHE A 95 -0.75 16.99 3.84
N ARG A 96 -0.37 17.85 2.91
CA ARG A 96 0.95 17.83 2.28
C ARG A 96 1.83 18.86 2.96
N LEU A 97 2.84 18.40 3.68
CA LEU A 97 3.77 19.26 4.38
C LEU A 97 4.96 19.62 3.49
N GLU A 98 5.43 20.86 3.60
CA GLU A 98 6.65 21.33 2.97
C GLU A 98 7.58 21.93 4.02
N GLY A 99 8.77 21.37 4.15
CA GLY A 99 9.77 21.86 5.11
C GLY A 99 10.42 23.15 4.61
N THR A 100 10.38 24.21 5.42
CA THR A 100 11.01 25.50 5.09
C THR A 100 12.39 25.70 5.74
N LYS A 101 12.61 25.09 6.92
CA LYS A 101 13.88 25.16 7.67
C LYS A 101 14.68 23.85 7.66
N ALA A 102 13.99 22.72 7.57
CA ALA A 102 14.57 21.37 7.60
C ALA A 102 14.50 20.73 6.20
N ASN A 103 14.41 19.39 6.13
CA ASN A 103 14.27 18.69 4.85
C ASN A 103 12.96 19.08 4.15
N ARG A 104 13.03 19.31 2.82
CA ARG A 104 11.91 19.84 2.02
C ARG A 104 10.67 18.96 2.07
N ASP A 105 10.86 17.65 2.21
CA ASP A 105 9.82 16.64 2.29
C ASP A 105 9.17 16.53 3.68
N ALA A 106 9.60 17.34 4.66
CA ALA A 106 9.12 17.32 6.03
C ALA A 106 9.18 15.95 6.73
N ILE A 107 10.09 15.06 6.31
CA ILE A 107 10.32 13.75 6.92
C ILE A 107 10.59 13.93 8.42
N GLY A 108 9.88 13.17 9.25
CA GLY A 108 9.94 13.25 10.71
C GLY A 108 8.96 14.24 11.33
N ALA A 109 8.27 15.09 10.55
CA ALA A 109 7.23 15.96 11.07
C ALA A 109 6.04 15.15 11.62
N ILE A 110 5.42 15.65 12.68
CA ILE A 110 4.25 15.06 13.34
C ILE A 110 3.07 16.00 13.15
N VAL A 111 1.93 15.45 12.72
CA VAL A 111 0.65 16.15 12.66
C VAL A 111 -0.24 15.57 13.75
N GLU A 112 -0.68 16.43 14.65
CA GLU A 112 -1.73 16.13 15.63
C GLU A 112 -3.03 16.80 15.18
N LEU A 113 -4.09 16.01 15.03
CA LEU A 113 -5.42 16.49 14.67
C LEU A 113 -6.37 16.30 15.85
N GLU A 114 -6.99 17.40 16.26
CA GLU A 114 -8.07 17.43 17.24
C GLU A 114 -9.39 17.65 16.50
N VAL A 115 -10.36 16.75 16.71
CA VAL A 115 -11.65 16.79 16.03
C VAL A 115 -12.73 17.07 17.07
N SER A 116 -13.53 18.11 16.83
CA SER A 116 -14.64 18.46 17.74
C SER A 116 -15.58 17.27 17.93
N GLY A 117 -15.87 16.93 19.20
CA GLY A 117 -16.68 15.76 19.55
C GLY A 117 -15.92 14.42 19.58
N TYR A 118 -14.59 14.43 19.42
CA TYR A 118 -13.72 13.26 19.61
C TYR A 118 -12.72 13.53 20.75
N ASP A 119 -12.73 12.68 21.78
CA ASP A 119 -11.85 12.84 22.95
C ASP A 119 -10.38 12.49 22.67
N LYS A 120 -10.10 11.80 21.56
CA LYS A 120 -8.75 11.32 21.22
C LYS A 120 -8.15 12.14 20.09
N ARG A 121 -6.92 12.61 20.31
CA ARG A 121 -6.09 13.19 19.26
C ARG A 121 -5.67 12.11 18.27
N LEU A 122 -5.76 12.43 16.98
CA LEU A 122 -5.20 11.59 15.93
C LEU A 122 -3.79 12.07 15.65
N ILE A 123 -2.81 11.17 15.68
CA ILE A 123 -1.41 11.51 15.49
C ILE A 123 -0.84 10.70 14.33
N ARG A 124 -0.15 11.37 13.42
CA ARG A 124 0.56 10.77 12.28
C ARG A 124 1.89 11.47 12.05
N SER A 125 2.85 10.77 11.47
CA SER A 125 4.15 11.33 11.10
C SER A 125 4.46 11.12 9.62
N VAL A 126 5.20 12.06 9.03
CA VAL A 126 5.74 11.91 7.68
C VAL A 126 6.95 10.98 7.74
N ARG A 127 6.95 9.94 6.92
CA ARG A 127 7.99 8.90 6.89
C ARG A 127 8.66 8.85 5.53
N ALA A 128 9.94 8.48 5.54
CA ALA A 128 10.69 8.06 4.37
C ALA A 128 11.21 6.65 4.66
N GLY A 129 10.45 5.66 4.20
CA GLY A 129 10.57 4.26 4.55
C GLY A 129 9.30 3.78 5.25
N ASP A 130 8.39 3.21 4.46
CA ASP A 130 7.28 2.39 4.95
C ASP A 130 7.01 1.25 3.97
N MET A 131 6.31 0.22 4.42
CA MET A 131 6.06 -1.00 3.65
C MET A 131 7.37 -1.72 3.18
N PHE A 132 7.23 -2.76 2.37
CA PHE A 132 8.36 -3.54 1.86
C PHE A 132 8.65 -3.17 0.41
N LEU A 133 9.90 -2.77 0.11
CA LEU A 133 10.38 -2.37 -1.22
C LEU A 133 9.50 -1.30 -1.91
N SER A 134 8.87 -0.45 -1.13
CA SER A 134 7.89 0.54 -1.60
C SER A 134 7.91 1.77 -0.68
N GLN A 135 7.15 2.79 -1.06
CA GLN A 135 6.95 4.02 -0.28
C GLN A 135 5.53 4.48 -0.55
N SER A 136 4.72 4.59 0.50
CA SER A 136 3.37 5.17 0.42
C SER A 136 3.45 6.69 0.22
N SER A 137 2.30 7.27 -0.12
CA SER A 137 2.14 8.71 -0.29
C SER A 137 2.68 9.52 0.90
N LYS A 138 3.28 10.69 0.60
CA LYS A 138 3.73 11.65 1.62
C LYS A 138 2.57 12.46 2.24
N TRP A 139 1.36 12.31 1.70
CA TRP A 139 0.18 12.95 2.24
C TRP A 139 -0.17 12.33 3.60
N VAL A 140 -0.26 13.17 4.63
CA VAL A 140 -0.67 12.76 5.96
C VAL A 140 -2.19 12.69 6.00
N HIS A 141 -2.72 11.48 5.82
CA HIS A 141 -4.15 11.22 5.74
C HIS A 141 -4.78 10.93 7.12
N PHE A 142 -5.93 11.55 7.38
CA PHE A 142 -6.83 11.25 8.48
C PHE A 142 -8.22 10.99 7.93
N GLY A 143 -8.76 9.79 8.17
CA GLY A 143 -10.01 9.30 7.59
C GLY A 143 -10.02 7.80 7.65
#